data_AF-A0A9P5MVA1-F1
#
_entry.id   AF-A0A9P5MVA1-F1
#
_cell.length_a   1.000
_cell.length_b   1.000
_cell.length_c   1.000
_cell.angle_alpha   90.00
_cell.angle_beta   90.00
_cell.angle_gamma   90.00
#
_symmetry.space_group_name_H-M   'P 1'
#
loop_
_entity.id
_entity.type
_entity.pdbx_description
1 polymer ?
#
loop_
_entity_poly.entity_id
_entity_poly.type
_entity_poly.pdbx_seq_one_letter_code
_entity_poly.pdbx_strand_id
1 'polypeptide(L)'
;MESTDLYSVRQRFFLGAYKSLAEQKLPEQSAEDYTQILFYKARAHLALGDTDAIKSLIPTDTENLAFKAVSVFANYISASGGEAALEELRDLCVEIEGDDVEATEREKGWVRIVSGTAFFRAGEIEEALESLGAESTTENLEAVAIAVQIYLSIHRSDLARKEFERAKHWAEDDLLLQLIESTIGLVTGKDGYSDSQSFYTEQLANPSLSSPHLLTARGVTRLLRGEVQGAKSDLEEAVLQQGGHDDAETLAASVVAAGLGPKKGDADELWSQLASAYPEHPLVTTVNTKVSEFDDLVVKFKVPPLAIPAA
;
A
#
# COMPACT_ATOMS: atom_id res chain seq x y z
N MET A 1 -4.60 -22.62 17.58
CA MET A 1 -4.10 -22.72 16.19
C MET A 1 -5.02 -21.88 15.35
N GLU A 2 -4.47 -20.98 14.54
CA GLU A 2 -5.25 -20.20 13.57
C GLU A 2 -5.94 -21.17 12.60
N SER A 3 -7.20 -20.92 12.23
CA SER A 3 -7.86 -21.78 11.24
C SER A 3 -7.21 -21.59 9.87
N THR A 4 -7.26 -22.64 9.06
CA THR A 4 -6.76 -22.61 7.68
C THR A 4 -7.43 -21.51 6.85
N ASP A 5 -8.71 -21.22 7.13
CA ASP A 5 -9.47 -20.18 6.43
C ASP A 5 -8.96 -18.78 6.79
N LEU A 6 -8.74 -18.50 8.07
CA LEU A 6 -8.19 -17.22 8.51
C LEU A 6 -6.77 -16.98 7.98
N TYR A 7 -5.92 -18.01 7.98
CA TYR A 7 -4.59 -17.92 7.39
C TYR A 7 -4.66 -17.55 5.90
N SER A 8 -5.53 -18.21 5.13
CA SER A 8 -5.73 -17.91 3.71
C SER A 8 -6.25 -16.48 3.48
N VAL A 9 -7.18 -16.01 4.32
CA VAL A 9 -7.71 -14.64 4.27
C VAL A 9 -6.59 -13.61 4.49
N ARG A 10 -5.72 -13.82 5.48
CA ARG A 10 -4.58 -12.93 5.75
C ARG A 10 -3.59 -12.90 4.59
N GLN A 11 -3.23 -14.05 4.04
CA GLN A 11 -2.36 -14.13 2.87
C GLN A 11 -2.93 -13.35 1.69
N ARG A 12 -4.21 -13.58 1.35
CA ARG A 12 -4.89 -12.88 0.24
C ARG A 12 -4.94 -11.37 0.48
N PHE A 13 -5.14 -10.94 1.72
CA PHE A 13 -5.10 -9.52 2.07
C PHE A 13 -3.71 -8.92 1.86
N PHE A 14 -2.65 -9.54 2.43
CA PHE A 14 -1.28 -9.03 2.32
C PHE A 14 -0.73 -9.04 0.89
N LEU A 15 -1.18 -10.00 0.07
CA LEU A 15 -0.77 -10.11 -1.34
C LEU A 15 -1.68 -9.34 -2.30
N GLY A 16 -2.56 -8.47 -1.79
CA GLY A 16 -3.35 -7.54 -2.59
C GLY A 16 -4.51 -8.17 -3.37
N ALA A 17 -4.95 -9.37 -3.02
CA ALA A 17 -6.08 -10.05 -3.65
C ALA A 17 -7.45 -9.53 -3.14
N TYR A 18 -7.58 -8.20 -3.00
CA TYR A 18 -8.69 -7.53 -2.30
C TYR A 18 -10.06 -7.84 -2.91
N LYS A 19 -10.21 -7.80 -4.24
CA LYS A 19 -11.48 -8.11 -4.93
C LYS A 19 -12.00 -9.49 -4.52
N SER A 20 -11.11 -10.47 -4.60
CA SER A 20 -11.42 -11.86 -4.31
C SER A 20 -11.79 -12.08 -2.82
N LEU A 21 -11.21 -11.28 -1.92
CA LEU A 21 -11.52 -11.29 -0.49
C LEU A 21 -12.84 -10.57 -0.19
N ALA A 22 -13.11 -9.45 -0.86
CA ALA A 22 -14.37 -8.72 -0.78
C ALA A 22 -15.56 -9.58 -1.25
N GLU A 23 -15.37 -10.45 -2.24
CA GLU A 23 -16.40 -11.37 -2.75
C GLU A 23 -16.61 -12.63 -1.89
N GLN A 24 -15.68 -12.94 -0.98
CA GLN A 24 -15.78 -14.14 -0.12
C GLN A 24 -17.01 -14.08 0.80
N LYS A 25 -17.72 -15.20 0.92
CA LYS A 25 -18.82 -15.33 1.87
C LYS A 25 -18.29 -15.34 3.30
N LEU A 26 -18.95 -14.58 4.18
CA LEU A 26 -18.65 -14.62 5.60
C LEU A 26 -19.07 -15.98 6.18
N PRO A 27 -18.32 -16.50 7.18
CA PRO A 27 -18.75 -17.66 7.95
C PRO A 27 -20.00 -17.32 8.78
N GLU A 28 -20.57 -18.33 9.44
CA GLU A 28 -21.65 -18.10 10.42
C GLU A 28 -21.16 -17.17 11.53
N GLN A 29 -22.04 -16.29 12.04
CA GLN A 29 -21.71 -15.34 13.11
C GLN A 29 -21.23 -16.02 14.41
N SER A 30 -21.58 -17.29 14.61
CA SER A 30 -21.15 -18.12 15.74
C SER A 30 -19.72 -18.66 15.60
N ALA A 31 -19.10 -18.54 14.43
CA ALA A 31 -17.76 -19.05 14.19
C ALA A 31 -16.70 -18.20 14.91
N GLU A 32 -15.69 -18.86 15.49
CA GLU A 32 -14.61 -18.20 16.26
C GLU A 32 -13.78 -17.21 15.42
N ASP A 33 -13.71 -17.40 14.10
CA ASP A 33 -12.97 -16.53 13.18
C ASP A 33 -13.84 -15.51 12.44
N TYR A 34 -15.13 -15.43 12.77
CA TYR A 34 -16.06 -14.50 12.10
C TYR A 34 -15.56 -13.06 12.17
N THR A 35 -15.18 -12.59 13.36
CA THR A 35 -14.72 -11.21 13.59
C THR A 35 -13.47 -10.90 12.77
N GLN A 36 -12.51 -11.83 12.75
CA GLN A 36 -11.24 -11.71 12.05
C GLN A 36 -11.46 -11.66 10.53
N ILE A 37 -12.27 -12.57 9.99
CA ILE A 37 -12.57 -12.62 8.56
C ILE A 37 -13.36 -11.38 8.13
N LEU A 38 -14.34 -10.95 8.93
CA LEU A 38 -15.07 -9.70 8.70
C LEU A 38 -14.15 -8.49 8.70
N PHE A 39 -13.19 -8.42 9.62
CA PHE A 39 -12.22 -7.32 9.70
C PHE A 39 -11.37 -7.20 8.42
N TYR A 40 -10.76 -8.30 7.96
CA TYR A 40 -9.97 -8.26 6.72
C TYR A 40 -10.83 -8.02 5.48
N LYS A 41 -12.06 -8.55 5.44
CA LYS A 41 -13.01 -8.24 4.36
C LYS A 41 -13.35 -6.75 4.33
N ALA A 42 -13.63 -6.13 5.48
CA ALA A 42 -13.92 -4.70 5.56
C ALA A 42 -12.71 -3.85 5.14
N ARG A 43 -11.48 -4.24 5.52
CA ARG A 43 -10.26 -3.59 5.03
C ARG A 43 -10.02 -3.80 3.53
N ALA A 44 -10.44 -4.93 2.97
CA ALA A 44 -10.40 -5.11 1.52
C ALA A 44 -11.35 -4.15 0.81
N HIS A 45 -12.54 -3.90 1.34
CA HIS A 45 -13.44 -2.86 0.82
C HIS A 45 -12.84 -1.45 0.96
N LEU A 46 -12.16 -1.13 2.08
CA LEU A 46 -11.42 0.13 2.22
C LEU A 46 -10.35 0.29 1.12
N ALA A 47 -9.58 -0.77 0.84
CA ALA A 47 -8.56 -0.76 -0.19
C ALA A 47 -9.13 -0.58 -1.60
N LEU A 48 -10.34 -1.09 -1.85
CA LEU A 48 -11.07 -0.93 -3.11
C LEU A 48 -11.84 0.40 -3.21
N GLY A 49 -11.87 1.22 -2.16
CA GLY A 49 -12.64 2.46 -2.09
C GLY A 49 -14.16 2.25 -1.95
N ASP A 50 -14.61 1.02 -1.72
CA ASP A 50 -16.02 0.65 -1.59
C ASP A 50 -16.53 0.92 -0.16
N THR A 51 -16.67 2.20 0.15
CA THR A 51 -17.06 2.67 1.50
C THR A 51 -18.52 2.38 1.84
N ASP A 52 -19.39 2.20 0.85
CA ASP A 52 -20.80 1.88 1.07
C ASP A 52 -21.00 0.42 1.51
N ALA A 53 -20.21 -0.52 0.97
CA ALA A 53 -20.23 -1.89 1.46
C ALA A 53 -19.85 -1.97 2.95
N ILE A 54 -18.93 -1.14 3.42
CA ILE A 54 -18.52 -1.12 4.84
C ILE A 54 -19.69 -0.76 5.75
N LYS A 55 -20.47 0.27 5.39
CA LYS A 55 -21.70 0.67 6.12
C LYS A 55 -22.73 -0.46 6.20
N SER A 56 -22.74 -1.36 5.21
CA SER A 56 -23.64 -2.52 5.20
C SER A 56 -23.10 -3.71 5.99
N LEU A 57 -21.78 -3.83 6.10
CA LEU A 57 -21.09 -4.94 6.77
C LEU A 57 -20.96 -4.72 8.28
N ILE A 58 -20.75 -3.46 8.69
CA ILE A 58 -20.47 -3.10 10.09
C ILE A 58 -21.68 -2.32 10.65
N PRO A 59 -22.37 -2.86 11.67
CA PRO A 59 -23.43 -2.14 12.37
C PRO A 59 -22.90 -0.86 13.03
N THR A 60 -23.69 0.21 12.99
CA THR A 60 -23.33 1.50 13.58
C THR A 60 -23.21 1.44 15.11
N ASP A 61 -23.93 0.52 15.75
CA ASP A 61 -23.95 0.28 17.20
C ASP A 61 -22.94 -0.78 17.65
N THR A 62 -21.95 -1.13 16.81
CA THR A 62 -20.92 -2.10 17.19
C THR A 62 -20.11 -1.60 18.39
N GLU A 63 -19.95 -2.45 19.40
CA GLU A 63 -19.06 -2.18 20.55
C GLU A 63 -17.59 -2.49 20.21
N ASN A 64 -17.33 -3.20 19.10
CA ASN A 64 -15.98 -3.58 18.70
C ASN A 64 -15.21 -2.35 18.17
N LEU A 65 -14.19 -1.93 18.91
CA LEU A 65 -13.40 -0.74 18.59
C LEU A 65 -12.69 -0.83 17.23
N ALA A 66 -12.25 -2.03 16.82
CA ALA A 66 -11.63 -2.21 15.52
C ALA A 66 -12.62 -1.99 14.36
N PHE A 67 -13.87 -2.41 14.53
CA PHE A 67 -14.92 -2.14 13.54
C PHE A 67 -15.35 -0.68 13.52
N LYS A 68 -15.40 -0.01 14.69
CA LYS A 68 -15.58 1.46 14.74
C LYS A 68 -14.47 2.15 13.95
N ALA A 69 -13.20 1.83 14.21
CA ALA A 69 -12.06 2.41 13.48
C ALA A 69 -12.17 2.21 11.97
N VAL A 70 -12.57 1.03 11.49
CA VAL A 70 -12.79 0.76 10.06
C VAL A 70 -13.90 1.63 9.48
N SER A 71 -15.03 1.78 10.17
CA SER A 71 -16.14 2.64 9.73
C SER A 71 -15.75 4.12 9.70
N VAL A 72 -15.01 4.60 10.70
CA VAL A 72 -14.50 5.98 10.75
C VAL A 72 -13.50 6.22 9.60
N PHE A 73 -12.60 5.28 9.35
CA PHE A 73 -11.67 5.38 8.22
C PHE A 73 -12.41 5.35 6.87
N ALA A 74 -13.51 4.62 6.74
CA ALA A 74 -14.37 4.68 5.55
C ALA A 74 -15.00 6.08 5.35
N ASN A 75 -15.37 6.77 6.44
CA ASN A 75 -15.86 8.14 6.39
C ASN A 75 -14.77 9.12 5.95
N TYR A 76 -13.52 8.90 6.36
CA TYR A 76 -12.37 9.65 5.88
C TYR A 76 -12.15 9.45 4.37
N ILE A 77 -12.11 8.19 3.89
CA ILE A 77 -11.90 7.87 2.46
C ILE A 77 -12.99 8.46 1.56
N SER A 78 -14.26 8.42 2.01
CA SER A 78 -15.38 8.99 1.25
C SER A 78 -15.46 10.52 1.30
N ALA A 79 -14.48 11.19 1.92
CA ALA A 79 -14.47 12.63 2.21
C ALA A 79 -15.73 13.13 2.94
N SER A 80 -16.48 12.23 3.58
CA SER A 80 -17.69 12.55 4.33
C SER A 80 -17.39 13.00 5.76
N GLY A 81 -16.27 12.52 6.33
CA GLY A 81 -15.80 12.90 7.67
C GLY A 81 -14.65 13.91 7.69
N GLY A 82 -13.79 13.94 6.67
CA GLY A 82 -12.62 14.82 6.62
C GLY A 82 -11.80 14.78 7.91
N GLU A 83 -11.42 15.94 8.43
CA GLU A 83 -10.67 16.08 9.70
C GLU A 83 -11.40 15.47 10.91
N ALA A 84 -12.74 15.52 10.96
CA ALA A 84 -13.50 15.01 12.09
C ALA A 84 -13.35 13.48 12.24
N ALA A 85 -13.16 12.75 11.14
CA ALA A 85 -12.87 11.32 11.18
C ALA A 85 -11.47 11.04 11.72
N LEU A 86 -10.49 11.93 11.49
CA LEU A 86 -9.15 11.79 12.06
C LEU A 86 -9.18 12.02 13.57
N GLU A 87 -9.90 13.03 14.05
CA GLU A 87 -10.08 13.25 15.49
C GLU A 87 -10.74 12.06 16.18
N GLU A 88 -11.78 11.48 15.57
CA GLU A 88 -12.44 10.29 16.13
C GLU A 88 -11.48 9.06 16.16
N LEU A 89 -10.59 8.92 15.17
CA LEU A 89 -9.55 7.89 15.21
C LEU A 89 -8.49 8.14 16.30
N ARG A 90 -8.17 9.42 16.61
CA ARG A 90 -7.29 9.78 17.73
C ARG A 90 -7.94 9.42 19.06
N ASP A 91 -9.22 9.73 19.23
CA ASP A 91 -9.99 9.34 20.41
C ASP A 91 -10.00 7.82 20.61
N LEU A 92 -10.21 7.04 19.53
CA LEU A 92 -10.12 5.58 19.58
C LEU A 92 -8.71 5.07 19.95
N CYS A 93 -7.66 5.72 19.45
CA CYS A 93 -6.28 5.42 19.83
C CYS A 93 -6.02 5.69 21.32
N VAL A 94 -6.61 6.74 21.90
CA VAL A 94 -6.53 6.99 23.35
C VAL A 94 -7.35 5.96 24.13
N GLU A 95 -8.55 5.59 23.66
CA GLU A 95 -9.44 4.64 24.32
C GLU A 95 -8.79 3.26 24.49
N ILE A 96 -8.07 2.76 23.48
CA ILE A 96 -7.42 1.44 23.55
C ILE A 96 -6.23 1.36 24.52
N GLU A 97 -5.66 2.50 24.91
CA GLU A 97 -4.59 2.59 25.93
C GLU A 97 -5.16 2.67 27.36
N GLY A 98 -6.47 2.82 27.51
CA GLY A 98 -7.14 2.88 28.81
C GLY A 98 -7.11 1.54 29.57
N ASP A 99 -6.86 1.59 30.87
CA ASP A 99 -6.78 0.40 31.75
C ASP A 99 -8.11 -0.38 31.85
N ASP A 100 -9.24 0.30 31.67
CA ASP A 100 -10.60 -0.25 31.82
C ASP A 100 -11.22 -0.70 30.48
N VAL A 101 -10.46 -0.70 29.37
CA VAL A 101 -11.03 -1.00 28.05
C VAL A 101 -11.28 -2.51 27.89
N GLU A 102 -12.52 -2.88 27.57
CA GLU A 102 -12.90 -4.27 27.27
C GLU A 102 -12.55 -4.63 25.81
N ALA A 103 -11.26 -4.61 25.46
CA ALA A 103 -10.76 -4.99 24.14
C ALA A 103 -9.55 -5.92 24.24
N THR A 104 -9.51 -6.93 23.36
CA THR A 104 -8.37 -7.84 23.26
C THR A 104 -7.14 -7.13 22.68
N GLU A 105 -5.92 -7.60 22.99
CA GLU A 105 -4.69 -7.02 22.41
C GLU A 105 -4.68 -7.06 20.88
N ARG A 106 -5.36 -8.04 20.28
CA ARG A 106 -5.55 -8.11 18.83
C ARG A 106 -6.42 -6.96 18.32
N GLU A 107 -7.55 -6.69 18.96
CA GLU A 107 -8.44 -5.60 18.58
C GLU A 107 -7.77 -4.24 18.75
N LYS A 108 -7.03 -4.04 19.85
CA LYS A 108 -6.19 -2.84 20.03
C LYS A 108 -5.18 -2.71 18.88
N GLY A 109 -4.51 -3.81 18.53
CA GLY A 109 -3.61 -3.86 17.38
C GLY A 109 -4.29 -3.51 16.05
N TRP A 110 -5.55 -3.90 15.87
CA TRP A 110 -6.34 -3.57 14.68
C TRP A 110 -6.79 -2.11 14.62
N VAL A 111 -7.11 -1.49 15.76
CA VAL A 111 -7.35 -0.04 15.83
C VAL A 111 -6.08 0.70 15.42
N ARG A 112 -4.93 0.36 16.02
CA ARG A 112 -3.62 0.99 15.70
C ARG A 112 -3.28 0.95 14.21
N ILE A 113 -3.45 -0.20 13.54
CA ILE A 113 -3.15 -0.31 12.10
C ILE A 113 -4.12 0.49 11.22
N VAL A 114 -5.39 0.59 11.61
CA VAL A 114 -6.40 1.35 10.86
C VAL A 114 -6.15 2.85 11.04
N SER A 115 -6.01 3.33 12.28
CA SER A 115 -5.73 4.73 12.57
C SER A 115 -4.40 5.17 11.98
N GLY A 116 -3.33 4.40 12.15
CA GLY A 116 -2.01 4.72 11.58
C GLY A 116 -2.03 4.79 10.05
N THR A 117 -2.83 3.96 9.37
CA THR A 117 -3.02 4.06 7.91
C THR A 117 -3.76 5.35 7.53
N ALA A 118 -4.77 5.76 8.30
CA ALA A 118 -5.52 6.98 8.05
C ALA A 118 -4.66 8.23 8.26
N PHE A 119 -3.93 8.32 9.37
CA PHE A 119 -3.01 9.43 9.66
C PHE A 119 -1.91 9.55 8.60
N PHE A 120 -1.34 8.42 8.17
CA PHE A 120 -0.36 8.45 7.08
C PHE A 120 -0.96 8.98 5.77
N ARG A 121 -2.19 8.57 5.43
CA ARG A 121 -2.91 9.11 4.26
C ARG A 121 -3.27 10.58 4.39
N ALA A 122 -3.42 11.11 5.61
CA ALA A 122 -3.59 12.53 5.87
C ALA A 122 -2.28 13.33 5.80
N GLY A 123 -1.13 12.65 5.66
CA GLY A 123 0.19 13.27 5.69
C GLY A 123 0.74 13.48 7.10
N GLU A 124 0.08 12.94 8.13
CA GLU A 124 0.47 13.04 9.53
C GLU A 124 1.43 11.92 9.92
N ILE A 125 2.67 12.06 9.46
CA ILE A 125 3.69 11.00 9.57
C ILE A 125 4.01 10.64 11.03
N GLU A 126 4.18 11.65 11.90
CA GLU A 126 4.56 11.44 13.30
C GLU A 126 3.45 10.73 14.07
N GLU A 127 2.21 11.23 13.95
CA GLU A 127 1.02 10.64 14.56
C GLU A 127 0.78 9.19 14.10
N ALA A 128 0.98 8.92 12.79
CA ALA A 128 0.87 7.59 12.24
C ALA A 128 1.88 6.62 12.88
N LEU A 129 3.14 7.01 12.99
CA LEU A 129 4.18 6.18 13.59
C LEU A 129 3.95 5.95 15.10
N GLU A 130 3.53 6.98 15.82
CA GLU A 130 3.19 6.88 17.24
C GLU A 130 2.01 5.91 17.45
N SER A 131 0.93 6.08 16.70
CA SER A 131 -0.26 5.22 16.75
C SER A 131 0.03 3.77 16.40
N LEU A 132 0.97 3.50 15.49
CA LEU A 132 1.39 2.14 15.13
C LEU A 132 2.27 1.50 16.22
N GLY A 133 2.71 2.27 17.23
CA GLY A 133 3.68 1.82 18.21
C GLY A 133 5.05 1.58 17.58
N ALA A 134 5.46 2.40 16.61
CA ALA A 134 6.80 2.33 16.04
C ALA A 134 7.85 2.46 17.17
N GLU A 135 8.94 1.72 17.08
CA GLU A 135 9.96 1.61 18.13
C GLU A 135 9.49 1.08 19.50
N SER A 136 8.21 0.67 19.65
CA SER A 136 7.69 0.05 20.88
C SER A 136 7.99 -1.45 20.95
N THR A 137 7.72 -2.05 22.12
CA THR A 137 7.79 -3.51 22.35
C THR A 137 6.54 -4.26 21.88
N THR A 138 5.60 -3.58 21.20
CA THR A 138 4.36 -4.20 20.73
C THR A 138 4.64 -5.16 19.57
N GLU A 139 4.32 -6.44 19.75
CA GLU A 139 4.47 -7.47 18.72
C GLU A 139 3.23 -7.50 17.81
N ASN A 140 3.18 -6.57 16.85
CA ASN A 140 2.16 -6.53 15.80
C ASN A 140 2.81 -6.36 14.43
N LEU A 141 2.84 -7.44 13.64
CA LEU A 141 3.57 -7.46 12.37
C LEU A 141 2.95 -6.57 11.30
N GLU A 142 1.63 -6.39 11.34
CA GLU A 142 0.94 -5.48 10.42
C GLU A 142 1.25 -4.02 10.73
N ALA A 143 1.38 -3.68 12.01
CA ALA A 143 1.82 -2.35 12.41
C ALA A 143 3.27 -2.09 11.98
N VAL A 144 4.15 -3.09 12.14
CA VAL A 144 5.54 -3.03 11.63
C VAL A 144 5.55 -2.87 10.11
N ALA A 145 4.71 -3.60 9.38
CA ALA A 145 4.63 -3.49 7.93
C ALA A 145 4.30 -2.06 7.48
N ILE A 146 3.30 -1.43 8.10
CA ILE A 146 2.92 -0.06 7.80
C ILE A 146 4.03 0.91 8.21
N ALA A 147 4.60 0.77 9.41
CA ALA A 147 5.70 1.63 9.88
C ALA A 147 6.91 1.58 8.94
N VAL A 148 7.26 0.40 8.42
CA VAL A 148 8.30 0.24 7.41
C VAL A 148 7.96 1.01 6.14
N GLN A 149 6.73 0.90 5.62
CA GLN A 149 6.30 1.66 4.43
C GLN A 149 6.42 3.18 4.67
N ILE A 150 6.00 3.66 5.84
CA ILE A 150 6.12 5.06 6.23
C ILE A 150 7.59 5.49 6.25
N TYR A 151 8.47 4.75 6.92
CA TYR A 151 9.90 5.07 6.97
C TYR A 151 10.55 5.09 5.59
N LEU A 152 10.19 4.15 4.70
CA LEU A 152 10.68 4.14 3.32
C LEU A 152 10.20 5.38 2.53
N SER A 153 8.95 5.80 2.75
CA SER A 153 8.38 6.99 2.08
C SER A 153 9.08 8.30 2.44
N ILE A 154 9.63 8.40 3.65
CA ILE A 154 10.41 9.55 4.12
C ILE A 154 11.92 9.35 3.98
N HIS A 155 12.35 8.42 3.12
CA HIS A 155 13.75 8.12 2.82
C HIS A 155 14.59 7.68 4.04
N ARG A 156 13.96 7.08 5.05
CA ARG A 156 14.61 6.52 6.26
C ARG A 156 14.69 5.00 6.21
N SER A 157 15.38 4.48 5.20
CA SER A 157 15.59 3.03 5.03
C SER A 157 16.38 2.40 6.19
N ASP A 158 17.13 3.19 6.94
CA ASP A 158 17.80 2.80 8.17
C ASP A 158 16.80 2.44 9.28
N LEU A 159 15.77 3.25 9.48
CA LEU A 159 14.72 2.98 10.48
C LEU A 159 13.82 1.81 10.03
N ALA A 160 13.48 1.76 8.74
CA ALA A 160 12.76 0.62 8.18
C ALA A 160 13.50 -0.71 8.42
N ARG A 161 14.84 -0.73 8.25
CA ARG A 161 15.65 -1.92 8.54
C ARG A 161 15.64 -2.27 10.03
N LYS A 162 15.74 -1.27 10.92
CA LYS A 162 15.70 -1.47 12.37
C LYS A 162 14.38 -2.13 12.82
N GLU A 163 13.25 -1.68 12.28
CA GLU A 163 11.93 -2.26 12.51
C GLU A 163 11.85 -3.72 12.02
N PHE A 164 12.32 -3.98 10.80
CA PHE A 164 12.38 -5.32 10.23
C PHE A 164 13.23 -6.29 11.08
N GLU A 165 14.45 -5.89 11.46
CA GLU A 165 15.32 -6.73 12.29
C GLU A 165 14.68 -7.04 13.64
N ARG A 166 13.97 -6.08 14.25
CA ARG A 166 13.23 -6.34 15.50
C ARG A 166 12.15 -7.39 15.30
N ALA A 167 11.33 -7.25 14.25
CA ALA A 167 10.25 -8.20 13.95
C ALA A 167 10.75 -9.61 13.61
N LYS A 168 11.91 -9.70 12.95
CA LYS A 168 12.53 -10.97 12.57
C LYS A 168 12.77 -11.92 13.74
N HIS A 169 12.99 -11.41 14.95
CA HIS A 169 13.24 -12.24 16.14
C HIS A 169 12.04 -13.09 16.57
N TRP A 170 10.81 -12.70 16.18
CA TRP A 170 9.57 -13.38 16.60
C TRP A 170 8.63 -13.75 15.44
N ALA A 171 8.89 -13.27 14.22
CA ALA A 171 8.08 -13.53 13.03
C ALA A 171 8.86 -14.10 11.82
N GLU A 172 10.00 -14.76 12.05
CA GLU A 172 10.95 -15.17 10.99
C GLU A 172 10.30 -15.90 9.79
N ASP A 173 9.33 -16.78 10.06
CA ASP A 173 8.65 -17.60 9.04
C ASP A 173 7.34 -16.98 8.50
N ASP A 174 6.99 -15.74 8.88
CA ASP A 174 5.75 -15.09 8.47
C ASP A 174 5.86 -14.52 7.03
N LEU A 175 4.86 -14.81 6.19
CA LEU A 175 4.76 -14.29 4.83
C LEU A 175 4.85 -12.75 4.80
N LEU A 176 4.21 -12.08 5.76
CA LEU A 176 4.24 -10.62 5.84
C LEU A 176 5.65 -10.10 6.15
N LEU A 177 6.44 -10.83 6.94
CA LEU A 177 7.83 -10.46 7.17
C LEU A 177 8.66 -10.56 5.88
N GLN A 178 8.42 -11.59 5.07
CA GLN A 178 9.05 -11.73 3.75
C GLN A 178 8.64 -10.60 2.80
N LEU A 179 7.37 -10.18 2.82
CA LEU A 179 6.89 -9.02 2.07
C LEU A 179 7.56 -7.71 2.52
N ILE A 180 7.73 -7.52 3.84
CA ILE A 180 8.47 -6.38 4.41
C ILE A 180 9.92 -6.38 3.89
N GLU A 181 10.61 -7.52 3.94
CA GLU A 181 11.99 -7.63 3.43
C GLU A 181 12.07 -7.29 1.94
N SER A 182 11.16 -7.85 1.13
CA SER A 182 11.06 -7.59 -0.29
C SER A 182 10.86 -6.09 -0.59
N THR A 183 9.98 -5.42 0.17
CA THR A 183 9.72 -3.98 0.03
C THR A 183 10.98 -3.16 0.31
N ILE A 184 11.68 -3.45 1.41
CA ILE A 184 12.94 -2.76 1.72
C ILE A 184 13.96 -3.02 0.60
N GLY A 185 14.02 -4.25 0.09
CA GLY A 185 14.86 -4.64 -1.05
C GLY A 185 14.60 -3.80 -2.30
N LEU A 186 13.33 -3.62 -2.67
CA LEU A 186 12.91 -2.81 -3.81
C LEU A 186 13.35 -1.34 -3.70
N VAL A 187 13.18 -0.73 -2.53
CA VAL A 187 13.54 0.69 -2.33
C VAL A 187 15.06 0.88 -2.26
N THR A 188 15.80 -0.08 -1.71
CA THR A 188 17.25 0.05 -1.49
C THR A 188 18.10 -0.49 -2.63
N GLY A 189 17.55 -1.28 -3.54
CA GLY A 189 18.33 -1.98 -4.56
C GLY A 189 19.20 -3.12 -4.03
N LYS A 190 18.90 -3.61 -2.82
CA LYS A 190 19.64 -4.70 -2.18
C LYS A 190 19.69 -5.92 -3.11
N ASP A 191 20.87 -6.53 -3.22
CA ASP A 191 21.14 -7.76 -3.98
C ASP A 191 20.64 -7.73 -5.44
N GLY A 192 20.64 -6.53 -6.05
CA GLY A 192 20.16 -6.36 -7.42
C GLY A 192 18.71 -6.81 -7.62
N TYR A 193 17.88 -6.64 -6.58
CA TYR A 193 16.46 -7.04 -6.56
C TYR A 193 16.22 -8.55 -6.70
N SER A 194 17.23 -9.39 -6.44
CA SER A 194 17.12 -10.86 -6.57
C SER A 194 16.10 -11.45 -5.58
N ASP A 195 16.15 -11.04 -4.33
CA ASP A 195 15.26 -11.54 -3.28
C ASP A 195 13.81 -11.11 -3.56
N SER A 196 13.58 -9.84 -3.88
CA SER A 196 12.27 -9.33 -4.27
C SER A 196 11.71 -10.06 -5.50
N GLN A 197 12.53 -10.29 -6.51
CA GLN A 197 12.12 -11.04 -7.71
C GLN A 197 11.72 -12.48 -7.36
N SER A 198 12.48 -13.13 -6.49
CA SER A 198 12.21 -14.51 -6.04
C SER A 198 10.91 -14.57 -5.25
N PHE A 199 10.71 -13.64 -4.31
CA PHE A 199 9.49 -13.51 -3.53
C PHE A 199 8.25 -13.39 -4.42
N TYR A 200 8.19 -12.41 -5.32
CA TYR A 200 7.00 -12.24 -6.18
C TYR A 200 6.82 -13.39 -7.19
N THR A 201 7.90 -14.01 -7.65
CA THR A 201 7.83 -15.19 -8.52
C THR A 201 7.21 -16.37 -7.78
N GLU A 202 7.60 -16.61 -6.52
CA GLU A 202 7.05 -17.66 -5.67
C GLU A 202 5.57 -17.42 -5.37
N GLN A 203 5.18 -16.19 -4.98
CA GLN A 203 3.78 -15.88 -4.69
C GLN A 203 2.87 -16.06 -5.90
N LEU A 204 3.33 -15.67 -7.10
CA LEU A 204 2.61 -15.87 -8.35
C LEU A 204 2.55 -17.35 -8.79
N ALA A 205 3.45 -18.20 -8.31
CA ALA A 205 3.41 -19.63 -8.61
C ALA A 205 2.24 -20.34 -7.90
N ASN A 206 1.59 -19.68 -6.93
CA ASN A 206 0.37 -20.17 -6.29
C ASN A 206 -0.88 -19.52 -6.92
N PRO A 207 -1.66 -20.23 -7.76
CA PRO A 207 -2.83 -19.65 -8.44
C PRO A 207 -3.92 -19.16 -7.49
N SER A 208 -3.98 -19.70 -6.26
CA SER A 208 -4.98 -19.29 -5.26
C SER A 208 -4.67 -17.95 -4.58
N LEU A 209 -3.43 -17.48 -4.71
CA LEU A 209 -2.93 -16.22 -4.13
C LEU A 209 -2.60 -15.16 -5.19
N SER A 210 -2.56 -15.57 -6.47
CA SER A 210 -2.27 -14.67 -7.58
C SER A 210 -3.25 -13.50 -7.62
N SER A 211 -2.71 -12.31 -7.85
CA SER A 211 -3.47 -11.07 -7.93
C SER A 211 -2.85 -10.15 -8.99
N PRO A 212 -3.63 -9.23 -9.59
CA PRO A 212 -3.08 -8.19 -10.45
C PRO A 212 -1.98 -7.39 -9.75
N HIS A 213 -2.12 -7.16 -8.45
CA HIS A 213 -1.12 -6.48 -7.64
C HIS A 213 0.23 -7.20 -7.64
N LEU A 214 0.26 -8.53 -7.51
CA LEU A 214 1.50 -9.30 -7.54
C LEU A 214 2.17 -9.26 -8.93
N LEU A 215 1.37 -9.31 -10.00
CA LEU A 215 1.88 -9.15 -11.36
C LEU A 215 2.50 -7.77 -11.56
N THR A 216 1.83 -6.71 -11.12
CA THR A 216 2.35 -5.34 -11.17
C THR A 216 3.63 -5.19 -10.34
N ALA A 217 3.67 -5.74 -9.13
CA ALA A 217 4.86 -5.70 -8.27
C ALA A 217 6.05 -6.46 -8.88
N ARG A 218 5.83 -7.64 -9.49
CA ARG A 218 6.87 -8.36 -10.25
C ARG A 218 7.29 -7.57 -11.49
N GLY A 219 6.34 -6.95 -12.19
CA GLY A 219 6.60 -6.08 -13.33
C GLY A 219 7.53 -4.91 -12.97
N VAL A 220 7.24 -4.21 -11.87
CA VAL A 220 8.10 -3.15 -11.33
C VAL A 220 9.49 -3.70 -10.96
N THR A 221 9.55 -4.86 -10.32
CA THR A 221 10.82 -5.52 -9.98
C THR A 221 11.66 -5.80 -11.23
N ARG A 222 11.02 -6.30 -12.31
CA ARG A 222 11.67 -6.55 -13.60
C ARG A 222 12.14 -5.25 -14.27
N LEU A 223 11.36 -4.16 -14.18
CA LEU A 223 11.80 -2.84 -14.67
C LEU A 223 13.07 -2.37 -13.95
N LEU A 224 13.12 -2.50 -12.63
CA LEU A 224 14.30 -2.15 -11.83
C LEU A 224 15.54 -2.99 -12.21
N ARG A 225 15.33 -4.22 -12.66
CA ARG A 225 16.38 -5.12 -13.18
C ARG A 225 16.73 -4.89 -14.65
N GLY A 226 16.05 -3.97 -15.35
CA GLY A 226 16.21 -3.73 -16.79
C GLY A 226 15.55 -4.77 -17.70
N GLU A 227 14.73 -5.67 -17.14
CA GLU A 227 14.03 -6.75 -17.84
C GLU A 227 12.71 -6.25 -18.46
N VAL A 228 12.79 -5.22 -19.31
CA VAL A 228 11.62 -4.45 -19.81
C VAL A 228 10.56 -5.32 -20.49
N GLN A 229 10.97 -6.32 -21.30
CA GLN A 229 10.00 -7.19 -21.99
C GLN A 229 9.22 -8.08 -21.02
N GLY A 230 9.91 -8.63 -20.00
CA GLY A 230 9.25 -9.41 -18.96
C GLY A 230 8.32 -8.56 -18.11
N ALA A 231 8.68 -7.31 -17.85
CA ALA A 231 7.81 -6.38 -17.14
C ALA A 231 6.52 -6.09 -17.92
N LYS A 232 6.62 -5.82 -19.23
CA LYS A 232 5.44 -5.58 -20.07
C LYS A 232 4.47 -6.76 -20.06
N SER A 233 5.00 -7.98 -20.18
CA SER A 233 4.17 -9.19 -20.12
C SER A 233 3.40 -9.30 -18.81
N ASP A 234 4.01 -8.98 -17.67
CA ASP A 234 3.33 -9.03 -16.37
C ASP A 234 2.25 -7.96 -16.25
N LEU A 235 2.54 -6.74 -16.70
CA LEU A 235 1.61 -5.62 -16.65
C LEU A 235 0.40 -5.84 -17.57
N GLU A 236 0.63 -6.36 -18.78
CA GLU A 236 -0.44 -6.76 -19.70
C GLU A 236 -1.33 -7.85 -19.08
N GLU A 237 -0.74 -8.85 -18.42
CA GLU A 237 -1.49 -9.88 -17.70
C GLU A 237 -2.29 -9.29 -16.52
N ALA A 238 -1.73 -8.33 -15.78
CA ALA A 238 -2.41 -7.66 -14.68
C ALA A 238 -3.67 -6.93 -15.17
N VAL A 239 -3.56 -6.18 -16.27
CA VAL A 239 -4.70 -5.51 -16.92
C VAL A 239 -5.75 -6.50 -17.40
N LEU A 240 -5.34 -7.62 -18.00
CA LEU A 240 -6.25 -8.68 -18.43
C LEU A 240 -7.04 -9.26 -17.25
N GLN A 241 -6.38 -9.54 -16.12
CA GLN A 241 -7.04 -10.04 -14.90
C GLN A 241 -8.01 -9.02 -14.28
N GLN A 242 -7.83 -7.74 -14.57
CA GLN A 242 -8.73 -6.66 -14.13
C GLN A 242 -9.83 -6.34 -15.15
N GLY A 243 -10.00 -7.16 -16.20
CA GLY A 243 -11.06 -6.99 -17.20
C GLY A 243 -10.76 -5.91 -18.24
N GLY A 244 -9.49 -5.57 -18.44
CA GLY A 244 -9.07 -4.52 -19.37
C GLY A 244 -8.98 -3.12 -18.75
N HIS A 245 -9.15 -3.01 -17.44
CA HIS A 245 -8.98 -1.76 -16.69
C HIS A 245 -7.76 -1.88 -15.79
N ASP A 246 -6.78 -1.00 -15.96
CA ASP A 246 -5.64 -0.87 -15.07
C ASP A 246 -6.02 -0.08 -13.80
N ASP A 247 -5.44 -0.49 -12.68
CA ASP A 247 -5.32 0.40 -11.52
C ASP A 247 -4.17 1.42 -11.71
N ALA A 248 -4.13 2.41 -10.82
CA ALA A 248 -3.15 3.50 -10.87
C ALA A 248 -1.70 2.98 -10.96
N GLU A 249 -1.38 1.94 -10.20
CA GLU A 249 -0.01 1.42 -10.09
C GLU A 249 0.40 0.64 -11.35
N THR A 250 -0.52 -0.13 -11.91
CA THR A 250 -0.31 -0.89 -13.14
C THR A 250 -0.14 0.05 -14.34
N LEU A 251 -0.97 1.10 -14.42
CA LEU A 251 -0.87 2.12 -15.45
C LEU A 251 0.45 2.91 -15.32
N ALA A 252 0.83 3.31 -14.10
CA ALA A 252 2.09 4.01 -13.85
C ALA A 252 3.31 3.16 -14.24
N ALA A 253 3.34 1.88 -13.86
CA ALA A 253 4.39 0.96 -14.26
C ALA A 253 4.41 0.75 -15.79
N SER A 254 3.24 0.72 -16.44
CA SER A 254 3.12 0.60 -17.90
C SER A 254 3.66 1.82 -18.64
N VAL A 255 3.45 3.04 -18.12
CA VAL A 255 4.10 4.26 -18.65
C VAL A 255 5.62 4.11 -18.65
N VAL A 256 6.19 3.69 -17.52
CA VAL A 256 7.65 3.53 -17.39
C VAL A 256 8.16 2.45 -18.34
N ALA A 257 7.49 1.30 -18.42
CA ALA A 257 7.83 0.22 -19.33
C ALA A 257 7.77 0.63 -20.80
N ALA A 258 6.76 1.44 -21.17
CA ALA A 258 6.62 1.99 -22.52
C ALA A 258 7.74 3.00 -22.84
N GLY A 259 8.06 3.89 -21.90
CA GLY A 259 9.10 4.91 -22.06
C GLY A 259 10.53 4.33 -22.19
N LEU A 260 10.79 3.19 -21.55
CA LEU A 260 12.03 2.42 -21.74
C LEU A 260 12.06 1.60 -23.04
N GLY A 261 10.92 1.53 -23.74
CA GLY A 261 10.80 0.86 -25.02
C GLY A 261 11.25 1.71 -26.22
N PRO A 262 11.32 1.11 -27.42
CA PRO A 262 11.74 1.80 -28.64
C PRO A 262 10.68 2.77 -29.21
N LYS A 263 9.41 2.61 -28.82
CA LYS A 263 8.26 3.38 -29.34
C LYS A 263 7.81 4.42 -28.31
N LYS A 264 8.23 5.67 -28.49
CA LYS A 264 7.89 6.76 -27.55
C LYS A 264 6.40 7.13 -27.53
N GLY A 265 5.69 6.99 -28.66
CA GLY A 265 4.27 7.36 -28.75
C GLY A 265 3.36 6.58 -27.80
N ASP A 266 3.68 5.30 -27.55
CA ASP A 266 2.92 4.45 -26.62
C ASP A 266 3.02 4.98 -25.18
N ALA A 267 4.17 5.56 -24.80
CA ALA A 267 4.39 6.11 -23.47
C ALA A 267 3.61 7.42 -23.25
N ASP A 268 3.53 8.29 -24.27
CA ASP A 268 2.82 9.57 -24.19
C ASP A 268 1.30 9.36 -24.05
N GLU A 269 0.74 8.33 -24.70
CA GLU A 269 -0.67 7.96 -24.57
C GLU A 269 -0.98 7.45 -23.16
N LEU A 270 -0.21 6.49 -22.67
CA LEU A 270 -0.38 5.96 -21.31
C LEU A 270 -0.16 7.04 -20.25
N TRP A 271 0.78 7.96 -20.46
CA TRP A 271 1.00 9.09 -19.55
C TRP A 271 -0.21 10.00 -19.49
N SER A 272 -0.79 10.33 -20.64
CA SER A 272 -1.99 11.16 -20.71
C SER A 272 -3.17 10.50 -20.00
N GLN A 273 -3.31 9.18 -20.12
CA GLN A 273 -4.31 8.40 -19.38
C GLN A 273 -4.05 8.46 -17.87
N LEU A 274 -2.82 8.21 -17.43
CA LEU A 274 -2.43 8.24 -16.01
C LEU A 274 -2.69 9.60 -15.38
N ALA A 275 -2.21 10.67 -15.99
CA ALA A 275 -2.35 12.03 -15.47
C ALA A 275 -3.80 12.49 -15.41
N SER A 276 -4.65 11.99 -16.31
CA SER A 276 -6.08 12.27 -16.33
C SER A 276 -6.87 11.46 -15.30
N ALA A 277 -6.60 10.15 -15.19
CA ALA A 277 -7.34 9.26 -14.31
C ALA A 277 -6.89 9.34 -12.84
N TYR A 278 -5.59 9.57 -12.61
CA TYR A 278 -4.94 9.55 -11.30
C TYR A 278 -4.02 10.76 -11.10
N PRO A 279 -4.57 11.98 -11.06
CA PRO A 279 -3.78 13.22 -10.99
C PRO A 279 -2.91 13.33 -9.72
N GLU A 280 -3.34 12.68 -8.63
CA GLU A 280 -2.61 12.68 -7.35
C GLU A 280 -1.59 11.55 -7.22
N HIS A 281 -1.47 10.66 -8.22
CA HIS A 281 -0.51 9.57 -8.17
C HIS A 281 0.93 10.12 -8.04
N PRO A 282 1.80 9.52 -7.19
CA PRO A 282 3.14 10.07 -6.91
C PRO A 282 4.01 10.33 -8.14
N LEU A 283 3.90 9.50 -9.18
CA LEU A 283 4.62 9.73 -10.44
C LEU A 283 4.14 11.01 -11.15
N VAL A 284 2.83 11.27 -11.15
CA VAL A 284 2.23 12.44 -11.81
C VAL A 284 2.63 13.73 -11.07
N THR A 285 2.46 13.75 -9.76
CA THR A 285 2.81 14.91 -8.92
C THR A 285 4.31 15.21 -8.97
N THR A 286 5.15 14.18 -8.94
CA THR A 286 6.61 14.33 -9.05
C THR A 286 7.01 14.92 -10.40
N VAL A 287 6.50 14.39 -11.51
CA VAL A 287 6.83 14.90 -12.85
C VAL A 287 6.32 16.34 -13.01
N ASN A 288 5.10 16.64 -12.58
CA ASN A 288 4.55 18.01 -12.66
C ASN A 288 5.40 19.01 -11.84
N THR A 289 5.87 18.60 -10.66
CA THR A 289 6.81 19.41 -9.87
C THR A 289 8.11 19.66 -10.64
N LYS A 290 8.66 18.62 -11.30
CA LYS A 290 9.87 18.76 -12.11
C LYS A 290 9.69 19.61 -13.36
N VAL A 291 8.50 19.61 -13.97
CA VAL A 291 8.15 20.52 -15.07
C VAL A 291 8.20 21.97 -14.59
N SER A 292 7.56 22.28 -13.45
CA SER A 292 7.60 23.63 -12.87
C SER A 292 9.02 24.07 -12.51
N GLU A 293 9.81 23.19 -11.87
CA GLU A 293 11.22 23.47 -11.57
C GLU A 293 12.03 23.75 -12.84
N PHE A 294 11.79 23.01 -13.92
CA PHE A 294 12.48 23.22 -15.19
C PHE A 294 12.14 24.58 -15.81
N ASP A 295 10.85 24.94 -15.84
CA ASP A 295 10.41 26.23 -16.37
C ASP A 295 11.00 27.41 -15.58
N ASP A 296 11.08 27.30 -14.26
CA ASP A 296 11.74 28.30 -13.40
C ASP A 296 13.23 28.46 -13.75
N LEU A 297 13.93 27.35 -14.04
CA LEU A 297 15.33 27.36 -14.43
C LEU A 297 15.53 27.98 -15.81
N VAL A 298 14.63 27.75 -16.77
CA VAL A 298 14.68 28.37 -18.10
C VAL A 298 14.57 29.89 -18.00
N VAL A 299 13.70 30.40 -17.12
CA VAL A 299 13.58 31.85 -16.88
C VAL A 299 14.84 32.42 -16.22
N LYS A 300 15.41 31.68 -15.26
CA LYS A 300 16.59 32.10 -14.48
C LYS A 300 17.87 32.11 -15.31
N PHE A 301 18.07 31.10 -16.16
CA PHE A 301 19.31 30.91 -16.91
C PHE A 301 19.13 31.28 -18.39
N LYS A 302 19.49 32.52 -18.73
CA LYS A 302 19.52 32.98 -20.12
C LYS A 302 20.75 32.44 -20.84
N VAL A 303 20.56 31.85 -22.01
CA VAL A 303 21.65 31.40 -22.87
C VAL A 303 22.49 32.62 -23.30
N PRO A 304 23.80 32.68 -22.99
CA PRO A 304 24.65 33.76 -23.47
C PRO A 304 24.67 33.80 -25.00
N PRO A 305 24.77 34.98 -25.64
CA PRO A 305 24.94 35.06 -27.09
C PRO A 305 26.19 34.28 -27.51
N LEU A 306 26.09 33.54 -28.62
CA LEU A 306 27.23 32.84 -29.21
C LEU A 306 28.34 33.84 -29.50
N ALA A 307 29.58 33.50 -29.13
CA ALA A 307 30.73 34.34 -29.42
C ALA A 307 30.89 34.48 -30.95
N ILE A 308 30.66 35.69 -31.46
CA ILE A 308 30.92 36.01 -32.86
C ILE A 308 32.41 36.33 -32.98
N PRO A 309 33.22 35.57 -33.75
CA PRO A 309 34.61 35.92 -33.98
C PRO A 309 34.68 37.28 -34.67
N ALA A 310 35.47 38.20 -34.11
CA ALA A 310 35.73 39.50 -34.73
C ALA A 310 36.47 39.28 -36.06
N ALA A 311 35.91 39.84 -37.14
CA ALA A 311 36.46 39.79 -38.49
C ALA A 311 37.71 40.68 -38.64
#